data_AF-A0A940QKG0-F1
#
_entry.id   AF-A0A940QKG0-F1
#
_cell.length_a   1.000
_cell.length_b   1.000
_cell.length_c   1.000
_cell.angle_alpha   90.00
_cell.angle_beta   90.00
_cell.angle_gamma   90.00
#
_symmetry.space_group_name_H-M   'P 1'
#
loop_
_entity.id
_entity.type
_entity.pdbx_description
1 polymer ?
#
loop_
_entity_poly.entity_id
_entity_poly.type
_entity_poly.pdbx_seq_one_letter_code
_entity_poly.pdbx_strand_id
1 'polypeptide(L)' 'MMYAFRSRVYDADQVVFKYYQFIDAHSEEEFASYMNEMSRLSYYDTGVTAHYGDRLLTLSTCDYNEENGRFVVVAKKIR' A
#
# COMPACT_ATOMS: atom_id res chain seq x y z
N MET A 1 -9.12 8.91 2.70
CA MET A 1 -7.77 8.31 2.65
C MET A 1 -7.77 7.13 3.60
N MET A 2 -7.17 5.99 3.22
CA MET A 2 -7.25 4.72 3.95
C MET A 2 -5.93 4.40 4.66
N TYR A 3 -4.82 4.41 3.92
CA TYR A 3 -3.47 4.19 4.46
C TYR A 3 -2.52 5.31 4.03
N ALA A 4 -1.60 5.70 4.91
CA ALA A 4 -0.46 6.53 4.56
C ALA A 4 0.78 6.04 5.28
N PHE A 5 1.84 5.78 4.53
CA PHE A 5 3.08 5.20 5.05
C PHE A 5 4.28 5.64 4.23
N ARG A 6 5.47 5.53 4.81
CA ARG A 6 6.75 5.60 4.07
C ARG A 6 7.20 4.20 3.71
N SER A 7 7.83 4.12 2.55
CA SER A 7 8.49 2.93 2.02
C SER A 7 9.68 3.39 1.19
N ARG A 8 10.25 2.50 0.40
CA ARG A 8 11.29 2.81 -0.57
C ARG A 8 11.19 1.86 -1.76
N VAL A 9 11.87 2.18 -2.85
CA VAL A 9 12.04 1.24 -3.96
C VAL A 9 13.13 0.26 -3.58
N TYR A 10 12.79 -1.03 -3.62
CA TYR A 10 13.67 -2.15 -3.28
C TYR A 10 14.13 -2.87 -4.54
N ASP A 11 15.30 -3.49 -4.46
CA ASP A 11 15.84 -4.34 -5.52
C ASP A 11 14.95 -5.57 -5.75
N ALA A 12 15.03 -6.16 -6.95
CA ALA A 12 14.13 -7.22 -7.37
C ALA A 12 14.23 -8.49 -6.49
N ASP A 13 15.43 -8.82 -6.02
CA ASP A 13 15.76 -10.00 -5.22
C ASP A 13 15.41 -9.88 -3.73
N GLN A 14 15.16 -8.66 -3.24
CA GLN A 14 14.80 -8.44 -1.85
C GLN A 14 13.41 -8.99 -1.55
N VAL A 15 13.33 -9.88 -0.56
CA VAL A 15 12.08 -10.49 -0.07
C VAL A 15 11.47 -9.58 1.00
N VAL A 16 10.81 -8.53 0.54
CA VAL A 16 10.13 -7.53 1.37
C VAL A 16 8.80 -7.14 0.73
N PHE A 17 7.90 -6.55 1.51
CA PHE A 17 6.66 -6.01 0.97
C PHE A 17 6.94 -4.83 0.02
N LYS A 18 6.55 -4.99 -1.25
CA LYS A 18 6.69 -3.98 -2.30
C LYS A 18 5.31 -3.51 -2.74
N TYR A 19 4.83 -2.43 -2.12
CA TYR A 19 3.47 -1.90 -2.38
C TYR A 19 3.20 -1.63 -3.87
N TYR A 20 4.22 -1.29 -4.65
CA TYR A 20 4.13 -0.99 -6.09
C TYR A 20 3.98 -2.23 -6.97
N GLN A 21 4.12 -3.44 -6.43
CA GLN A 21 3.81 -4.69 -7.14
C GLN A 21 2.32 -5.04 -7.04
N PHE A 22 1.59 -4.39 -6.13
CA PHE A 22 0.15 -4.57 -6.00
C PHE A 22 -0.61 -3.76 -7.05
N ILE A 23 -0.88 -4.39 -8.19
CA ILE A 23 -1.68 -3.79 -9.27
C ILE A 23 -3.07 -4.41 -9.27
N ASP A 24 -3.13 -5.73 -9.37
CA ASP A 24 -4.35 -6.53 -9.29
C ASP A 24 -4.09 -7.73 -8.37
N ALA A 25 -5.00 -7.96 -7.42
CA ALA A 25 -4.96 -9.16 -6.59
C ALA A 25 -5.53 -10.36 -7.36
N HIS A 26 -4.85 -11.49 -7.34
CA HIS A 26 -5.30 -12.74 -7.97
C HIS A 26 -6.29 -13.52 -7.10
N SER A 27 -6.30 -13.27 -5.79
CA SER A 27 -7.25 -13.89 -4.85
C SER A 27 -7.64 -12.97 -3.69
N GLU A 28 -8.68 -13.36 -2.97
CA GLU A 28 -9.13 -12.66 -1.76
C GLU A 28 -8.09 -12.73 -0.63
N GLU A 29 -7.40 -13.88 -0.49
CA GLU A 29 -6.33 -14.05 0.50
C GLU A 29 -5.14 -13.15 0.19
N GLU A 30 -4.76 -13.04 -1.08
CA GLU A 30 -3.72 -12.11 -1.52
C GLU A 30 -4.13 -10.67 -1.16
N PHE A 31 -5.33 -10.25 -1.57
CA PHE A 31 -5.84 -8.92 -1.25
C PHE A 31 -5.82 -8.63 0.26
N ALA A 32 -6.30 -9.56 1.08
CA ALA A 32 -6.30 -9.43 2.53
C ALA A 32 -4.88 -9.29 3.09
N SER A 33 -3.91 -10.06 2.57
CA SER A 33 -2.51 -9.95 2.94
C SER A 33 -1.95 -8.55 2.65
N TYR A 34 -2.22 -8.01 1.45
CA TYR A 34 -1.81 -6.64 1.08
C TYR A 34 -2.46 -5.58 1.97
N MET A 35 -3.75 -5.71 2.29
CA MET A 35 -4.44 -4.77 3.19
C MET A 35 -3.84 -4.79 4.59
N ASN A 36 -3.56 -5.99 5.12
CA ASN A 36 -2.96 -6.15 6.44
C ASN A 36 -1.57 -5.53 6.51
N GLU A 37 -0.74 -5.74 5.49
CA GLU A 37 0.62 -5.20 5.48
C GLU A 37 0.63 -3.67 5.32
N MET A 38 -0.23 -3.11 4.45
CA MET A 38 -0.38 -1.65 4.34
C MET A 38 -0.96 -1.02 5.61
N SER A 39 -1.89 -1.68 6.27
CA SER A 39 -2.44 -1.24 7.56
C SER A 39 -1.35 -1.21 8.64
N ARG A 40 -0.51 -2.26 8.71
CA ARG A 40 0.62 -2.36 9.65
C ARG A 40 1.67 -1.27 9.44
N LEU A 41 1.88 -0.85 8.19
CA LEU A 41 2.81 0.23 7.83
C LEU A 41 2.20 1.63 8.02
N SER A 42 0.88 1.75 8.07
CA SER A 42 0.17 3.03 8.10
C SER A 42 0.46 3.81 9.39
N TYR A 43 0.66 5.11 9.26
CA TYR A 43 0.83 6.02 10.41
C TYR A 43 -0.44 6.23 11.21
N TYR A 44 -1.60 6.02 10.58
CA TYR A 44 -2.89 6.32 11.15
C TYR A 44 -3.82 5.13 10.99
N ASP A 45 -4.52 4.81 12.07
CA ASP A 45 -5.75 4.03 12.01
C ASP A 45 -6.89 4.99 11.63
N THR A 46 -7.37 4.87 10.40
CA THR A 46 -8.43 5.72 9.86
C THR A 46 -9.83 5.11 10.06
N GLY A 47 -9.92 3.86 10.51
CA GLY A 47 -11.16 3.07 10.55
C GLY A 47 -11.74 2.71 9.17
N VAL A 48 -11.11 3.14 8.07
CA VAL A 48 -11.56 2.83 6.71
C VAL A 48 -11.02 1.47 6.29
N THR A 49 -11.90 0.57 5.85
CA THR A 49 -11.53 -0.77 5.37
C THR A 49 -11.94 -0.99 3.91
N ALA A 50 -11.30 -1.96 3.27
CA ALA A 50 -11.61 -2.43 1.93
C ALA A 50 -11.79 -3.95 1.91
N HIS A 51 -12.68 -4.43 1.05
CA HIS A 51 -12.91 -5.85 0.81
C HIS A 51 -12.48 -6.21 -0.61
N TYR A 52 -12.26 -7.50 -0.86
CA TYR A 52 -11.93 -7.97 -2.19
C TYR A 52 -13.01 -7.53 -3.20
N GLY A 53 -12.57 -6.99 -4.35
CA GLY A 53 -13.43 -6.36 -5.35
C GLY A 53 -13.62 -4.85 -5.20
N ASP A 54 -13.25 -4.25 -4.06
CA ASP A 54 -13.15 -2.78 -3.95
C ASP A 54 -12.03 -2.24 -4.84
N ARG A 55 -12.25 -1.04 -5.39
CA ARG A 55 -11.21 -0.35 -6.19
C ARG A 55 -10.42 0.61 -5.32
N LEU A 56 -9.11 0.43 -5.34
CA LEU A 56 -8.16 1.27 -4.63
C LEU A 56 -7.39 2.16 -5.60
N LEU A 57 -6.93 3.31 -5.10
CA LEU A 57 -6.01 4.21 -5.77
C LEU A 57 -4.79 4.38 -4.88
N THR A 58 -3.63 4.06 -5.41
CA THR A 58 -2.34 4.26 -4.76
C THR A 58 -1.64 5.46 -5.39
N LEU A 59 -1.35 6.48 -4.59
CA LEU A 59 -0.54 7.63 -4.96
C LEU A 59 0.82 7.51 -4.30
N SER A 60 1.88 7.66 -5.07
CA SER A 60 3.27 7.49 -4.60
C SER A 60 4.10 8.68 -5.03
N THR A 61 4.79 9.32 -4.09
CA THR A 61 5.72 10.43 -4.34
C THR A 61 7.12 10.08 -3.83
N CYS A 62 8.13 10.81 -4.31
CA CYS A 62 9.47 10.73 -3.72
C CYS A 62 9.45 11.26 -2.28
N ASP A 63 10.30 10.66 -1.46
CA ASP A 63 10.57 11.09 -0.09
C ASP A 63 12.08 11.25 0.07
N TYR A 64 12.53 12.45 0.43
CA TYR A 64 13.95 12.80 0.48
C TYR A 64 14.65 12.41 1.78
N ASN A 65 13.92 11.80 2.73
CA ASN A 65 14.49 11.38 4.01
C ASN A 65 15.26 10.05 3.93
N GLU A 66 15.15 9.30 2.84
CA GLU A 66 15.85 8.04 2.61
C GLU A 66 16.21 7.86 1.13
N GLU A 67 17.30 7.16 0.83
CA GLU A 67 17.64 6.78 -0.54
C GLU A 67 16.51 5.92 -1.14
N ASN A 68 16.09 6.26 -2.36
CA ASN A 68 14.92 5.66 -3.02
C ASN A 68 13.61 5.73 -2.20
N GLY A 69 13.54 6.65 -1.22
CA GLY A 69 12.40 6.84 -0.35
C GLY A 69 11.12 7.17 -1.12
N ARG A 70 10.00 6.66 -0.62
CA ARG A 70 8.67 6.88 -1.16
C ARG A 70 7.67 7.18 -0.05
N PHE A 71 6.86 8.20 -0.26
CA PHE A 71 5.68 8.44 0.54
C PHE A 71 4.45 7.96 -0.23
N VAL A 72 3.64 7.12 0.40
CA VAL A 72 2.54 6.42 -0.24
C VAL A 72 1.24 6.75 0.47
N VAL A 73 0.21 7.05 -0.33
CA VAL A 73 -1.16 7.22 0.13
C VAL A 73 -2.06 6.27 -0.65
N VAL A 74 -2.86 5.49 0.07
CA VAL A 74 -3.84 4.58 -0.52
C VAL A 74 -5.24 5.07 -0.18
N ALA A 75 -6.11 5.15 -1.18
CA ALA A 75 -7.50 5.57 -1.04
C ALA A 75 -8.43 4.52 -1.63
N LYS A 76 -9.54 4.26 -0.93
CA LYS A 76 -10.66 3.46 -1.46
C LYS A 76 -11.60 4.36 -2.26
N LYS A 77 -12.01 3.92 -3.45
CA LYS A 77 -13.03 4.60 -4.25
C LYS A 77 -14.40 4.49 -3.58
N ILE A 78 -15.03 5.63 -3.32
CA ILE A 78 -16.42 5.73 -2.85
C ILE A 78 -17.32 6.03 -4.05
N ARG A 79 -18.56 5.51 -4.04
CA ARG A 79 -19.57 5.78 -5.06
C ARG A 79 -20.25 7.12 -4.83
#